data_AF-A0A963E809-F1
#
_entry.id   AF-A0A963E809-F1
#
_cell.length_a   1.000
_cell.length_b   1.000
_cell.length_c   1.000
_cell.angle_alpha   90.00
_cell.angle_beta   90.00
_cell.angle_gamma   90.00
#
_symmetry.space_group_name_H-M   'P 1'
#
loop_
_entity.id
_entity.type
_entity.pdbx_description
1 polymer ?
#
loop_
_entity_poly.entity_id
_entity_poly.type
_entity_poly.pdbx_seq_one_letter_code
_entity_poly.pdbx_strand_id
1 'polypeptide(L)'
;MGHGVFDWRRISNKTWERAARSTRPCLMRRSPERFAQMPRRISLVAIYCMVLAGCATMQGASTSLEATASRSPDDRAVSAAPAPASAPNTDFIKERARQAYATGRWDVAEGYYLQLTRLQPRDAGPWFQLGNLYAEQGRLDMAERAYREALRRRDDARTLHNLGLVQVRLGVGALREAWERLPPNDPARQQTHEFLRALLDAMAQ
;
A
#
# COMPACT_ATOMS: atom_id res chain seq x y z
N MET A 1 21.29 -13.99 -7.67
CA MET A 1 20.33 -14.64 -8.59
C MET A 1 18.98 -14.77 -7.88
N GLY A 2 17.89 -14.25 -8.44
CA GLY A 2 16.52 -14.76 -8.16
C GLY A 2 15.47 -13.91 -7.43
N HIS A 3 15.77 -12.83 -6.69
CA HIS A 3 14.73 -12.11 -5.92
C HIS A 3 14.24 -10.83 -6.63
N GLY A 4 13.32 -10.97 -7.58
CA GLY A 4 12.73 -9.78 -8.22
C GLY A 4 11.36 -10.00 -8.86
N VAL A 5 11.01 -11.22 -9.23
CA VAL A 5 9.64 -11.49 -9.71
C VAL A 5 8.84 -11.99 -8.52
N PHE A 6 7.75 -11.28 -8.21
CA PHE A 6 6.81 -11.67 -7.17
C PHE A 6 6.15 -12.99 -7.59
N ASP A 7 6.40 -14.06 -6.85
CA ASP A 7 5.85 -15.38 -7.13
C ASP A 7 4.42 -15.48 -6.59
N TRP A 8 3.46 -15.15 -7.45
CA TRP A 8 2.05 -15.17 -7.12
C TRP A 8 1.56 -16.58 -6.73
N ARG A 9 2.21 -17.66 -7.20
CA ARG A 9 1.80 -19.05 -6.93
C ARG A 9 1.95 -19.38 -5.44
N ARG A 10 2.99 -18.83 -4.77
CA ARG A 10 3.28 -19.03 -3.34
C ARG A 10 2.15 -18.60 -2.40
N ILE A 11 1.37 -17.60 -2.79
CA ILE A 11 0.25 -17.05 -1.98
C ILE A 11 -1.10 -17.66 -2.38
N SER A 12 -1.25 -18.02 -3.67
CA SER A 12 -2.45 -18.67 -4.19
C SER A 12 -2.75 -19.99 -3.44
N ASN A 13 -1.76 -20.85 -3.21
CA ASN A 13 -1.97 -22.13 -2.51
C ASN A 13 -2.49 -21.94 -1.07
N LYS A 14 -2.10 -20.88 -0.36
CA LYS A 14 -2.54 -20.63 1.03
C LYS A 14 -3.98 -20.11 1.13
N THR A 15 -4.50 -19.51 0.06
CA THR A 15 -5.82 -18.87 0.02
C THR A 15 -6.85 -19.75 -0.68
N TRP A 16 -6.48 -20.42 -1.77
CA TRP A 16 -7.36 -21.36 -2.48
C TRP A 16 -7.72 -22.59 -1.68
N GLU A 17 -6.77 -23.20 -0.96
CA GLU A 17 -7.12 -24.36 -0.12
C GLU A 17 -8.08 -24.00 1.03
N ARG A 18 -8.04 -22.76 1.55
CA ARG A 18 -8.99 -22.32 2.58
C ARG A 18 -10.38 -22.06 1.99
N ALA A 19 -10.44 -21.45 0.80
CA ALA A 19 -11.70 -21.25 0.08
C ALA A 19 -12.33 -22.59 -0.34
N ALA A 20 -11.55 -23.52 -0.89
CA ALA A 20 -12.00 -24.85 -1.30
C ALA A 20 -12.43 -25.75 -0.13
N ARG A 21 -11.81 -25.59 1.06
CA ARG A 21 -12.25 -26.28 2.29
C ARG A 21 -13.57 -25.73 2.84
N SER A 22 -13.93 -24.48 2.53
CA SER A 22 -15.20 -23.85 2.99
C SER A 22 -16.41 -24.23 2.14
N THR A 23 -16.22 -24.74 0.92
CA THR A 23 -17.29 -25.13 -0.01
C THR A 23 -17.56 -26.63 -0.02
N ARG A 24 -17.36 -27.35 1.10
CA ARG A 24 -17.87 -28.72 1.21
C ARG A 24 -19.40 -28.66 1.22
N PRO A 25 -20.11 -29.34 0.30
CA PRO A 25 -21.55 -29.28 0.23
C PRO A 25 -22.14 -29.96 1.48
N CYS A 26 -22.78 -29.15 2.34
CA CYS A 26 -23.62 -29.64 3.43
C CYS A 26 -24.83 -30.37 2.83
N LEU A 27 -24.72 -31.69 2.67
CA LEU A 27 -25.87 -32.56 2.58
C LEU A 27 -26.53 -32.64 3.96
N MET A 28 -27.87 -32.59 3.94
CA MET A 28 -28.84 -32.89 4.99
C MET A 28 -29.44 -31.74 5.83
N ARG A 29 -30.71 -31.50 5.47
CA ARG A 29 -31.92 -31.49 6.34
C ARG A 29 -32.40 -30.13 6.86
N ARG A 30 -33.38 -29.59 6.12
CA ARG A 30 -34.31 -28.53 6.56
C ARG A 30 -35.13 -28.97 7.77
N SER A 31 -35.28 -28.08 8.75
CA SER A 31 -36.57 -27.77 9.39
C SER A 31 -36.48 -26.40 10.11
N PRO A 32 -37.61 -25.71 10.33
CA PRO A 32 -37.65 -24.25 10.38
C PRO A 32 -37.87 -23.66 11.79
N GLU A 33 -37.67 -22.34 11.85
CA GLU A 33 -38.14 -21.37 12.85
C GLU A 33 -37.50 -21.35 14.25
N ARG A 34 -36.87 -20.22 14.57
CA ARG A 34 -37.13 -19.44 15.81
C ARG A 34 -36.46 -18.07 15.72
N PHE A 35 -37.26 -17.08 15.33
CA PHE A 35 -37.02 -15.67 15.60
C PHE A 35 -37.11 -15.44 17.12
N ALA A 36 -36.06 -14.92 17.75
CA ALA A 36 -36.17 -14.20 19.01
C ALA A 36 -34.88 -13.41 19.35
N GLN A 37 -35.07 -12.09 19.43
CA GLN A 37 -34.47 -11.17 20.42
C GLN A 37 -33.04 -10.63 20.20
N MET A 38 -33.01 -9.37 19.74
CA MET A 38 -31.95 -8.37 19.91
C MET A 38 -32.28 -7.49 21.12
N PRO A 39 -31.30 -7.07 21.94
CA PRO A 39 -31.45 -5.86 22.75
C PRO A 39 -30.56 -4.71 22.26
N ARG A 40 -31.21 -3.57 22.06
CA ARG A 40 -30.67 -2.22 21.87
C ARG A 40 -29.81 -1.81 23.07
N ARG A 41 -28.60 -1.28 22.85
CA ARG A 41 -27.94 -0.37 23.81
C ARG A 41 -27.35 0.84 23.10
N ILE A 42 -27.93 1.97 23.47
CA ILE A 42 -27.73 3.34 22.97
C ILE A 42 -26.68 4.04 23.85
N SER A 43 -25.77 4.75 23.18
CA SER A 43 -25.06 5.98 23.56
C SER A 43 -24.45 6.15 24.96
N LEU A 44 -23.11 6.13 25.04
CA LEU A 44 -22.31 6.80 26.10
C LEU A 44 -20.92 7.26 25.58
N VAL A 45 -20.85 7.96 24.45
CA VAL A 45 -19.58 8.61 23.99
C VAL A 45 -19.73 10.13 23.80
N ALA A 46 -20.92 10.69 23.98
CA ALA A 46 -21.18 12.13 23.89
C ALA A 46 -20.80 12.95 25.15
N ILE A 47 -20.05 12.38 26.10
CA ILE A 47 -19.69 13.06 27.36
C ILE A 47 -18.22 13.57 27.35
N TYR A 48 -17.43 13.25 26.32
CA TYR A 48 -16.00 13.66 26.28
C TYR A 48 -15.73 15.03 25.64
N CYS A 49 -16.75 15.78 25.20
CA CYS A 49 -16.57 17.03 24.44
C CYS A 49 -16.60 18.34 25.27
N MET A 50 -16.48 18.32 26.60
CA MET A 50 -16.77 19.54 27.41
C MET A 50 -15.74 19.95 28.47
N VAL A 51 -14.44 19.63 28.35
CA VAL A 51 -13.47 19.99 29.43
C VAL A 51 -12.22 20.78 29.02
N LEU A 52 -11.96 21.14 27.76
CA LEU A 52 -10.75 21.95 27.45
C LEU A 52 -11.04 23.21 26.62
N ALA A 53 -11.95 24.03 27.15
CA ALA A 53 -12.04 25.46 26.84
C ALA A 53 -11.64 26.26 28.10
N GLY A 54 -10.50 26.96 28.08
CA GLY A 54 -10.12 27.86 29.17
C GLY A 54 -8.69 28.42 29.07
N CYS A 55 -8.59 29.75 29.15
CA CYS A 55 -7.40 30.64 29.21
C CYS A 55 -6.71 30.96 27.87
N ALA A 56 -7.11 32.02 27.14
CA ALA A 56 -6.93 33.46 27.41
C ALA A 56 -5.46 33.94 27.22
N THR A 57 -5.17 34.52 26.05
CA THR A 57 -4.85 35.97 25.81
C THR A 57 -3.50 36.46 26.33
N MET A 58 -2.63 36.94 25.43
CA MET A 58 -1.98 38.25 25.53
C MET A 58 -1.21 38.60 24.23
N GLN A 59 -1.29 39.88 23.88
CA GLN A 59 -0.83 40.57 22.67
C GLN A 59 0.66 40.98 22.73
N GLY A 60 1.14 41.47 21.58
CA GLY A 60 2.23 42.43 21.46
C GLY A 60 3.49 41.82 20.83
N ALA A 61 4.23 42.47 19.93
CA ALA A 61 4.14 43.81 19.37
C ALA A 61 4.94 43.81 18.05
N SER A 62 4.52 44.67 17.14
CA SER A 62 5.25 45.09 15.94
C SER A 62 6.56 45.81 16.29
N THR A 63 7.62 45.53 15.53
CA THR A 63 8.66 46.52 15.20
C THR A 63 9.11 46.34 13.76
N SER A 64 8.70 47.28 12.93
CA SER A 64 9.32 47.66 11.66
C SER A 64 10.59 48.47 11.91
N LEU A 65 11.66 48.25 11.14
CA LEU A 65 12.65 49.25 10.71
C LEU A 65 13.45 48.57 9.56
N GLU A 66 13.29 49.02 8.31
CA GLU A 66 14.19 49.97 7.62
C GLU A 66 15.62 49.42 7.44
N ALA A 67 16.40 49.69 6.40
CA ALA A 67 16.23 50.17 5.05
C ALA A 67 17.65 50.09 4.44
N THR A 68 17.73 49.85 3.13
CA THR A 68 18.85 50.22 2.23
C THR A 68 20.28 49.72 2.53
N ALA A 69 20.79 48.86 1.64
CA ALA A 69 22.10 49.09 1.03
C ALA A 69 22.20 48.32 -0.30
N SER A 70 22.18 49.09 -1.39
CA SER A 70 22.61 48.70 -2.72
C SER A 70 24.08 48.27 -2.75
N ARG A 71 24.40 47.17 -3.44
CA ARG A 71 25.61 47.07 -4.28
C ARG A 71 25.45 45.96 -5.32
N SER A 72 25.72 46.37 -6.57
CA SER A 72 25.64 45.60 -7.81
C SER A 72 26.87 44.70 -8.02
N PRO A 73 26.89 43.86 -9.07
CA PRO A 73 27.50 42.53 -9.10
C PRO A 73 28.98 42.60 -9.47
N ASP A 74 29.76 41.62 -9.03
CA ASP A 74 30.78 40.95 -9.86
C ASP A 74 31.47 39.82 -9.06
N ASP A 75 31.65 38.71 -9.76
CA ASP A 75 32.74 37.75 -9.62
C ASP A 75 33.06 37.19 -8.23
N ARG A 76 32.29 36.17 -7.82
CA ARG A 76 32.90 34.96 -7.21
C ARG A 76 32.19 33.71 -7.69
N ALA A 77 32.88 33.02 -8.59
CA ALA A 77 32.87 31.59 -8.82
C ALA A 77 31.71 30.84 -8.15
N VAL A 78 30.78 30.35 -8.97
CA VAL A 78 29.97 29.18 -8.62
C VAL A 78 30.94 28.02 -8.47
N SER A 79 31.55 27.94 -7.29
CA SER A 79 32.14 26.73 -6.76
C SER A 79 30.99 25.74 -6.73
N ALA A 80 30.97 24.84 -7.73
CA ALA A 80 30.15 23.66 -7.69
C ALA A 80 30.40 23.04 -6.32
N ALA A 81 29.37 23.06 -5.48
CA ALA A 81 29.42 22.45 -4.16
C ALA A 81 30.05 21.06 -4.32
N PRO A 82 31.04 20.68 -3.48
CA PRO A 82 31.62 19.35 -3.57
C PRO A 82 30.48 18.34 -3.54
N ALA A 83 30.48 17.41 -4.49
CA ALA A 83 29.55 16.29 -4.50
C ALA A 83 29.46 15.75 -3.07
N PRO A 84 28.24 15.56 -2.51
CA PRO A 84 28.09 15.28 -1.09
C PRO A 84 28.98 14.10 -0.71
N ALA A 85 29.87 14.35 0.26
CA ALA A 85 30.76 13.37 0.86
C ALA A 85 30.00 12.05 1.05
N SER A 86 30.59 10.94 0.55
CA SER A 86 30.08 9.56 0.56
C SER A 86 28.74 9.40 1.28
N ALA A 87 27.65 9.32 0.50
CA ALA A 87 26.27 9.30 0.97
C ALA A 87 26.12 8.50 2.28
N PRO A 88 25.48 9.06 3.32
CA PRO A 88 25.40 8.46 4.65
C PRO A 88 24.93 7.00 4.56
N ASN A 89 25.84 6.08 4.87
CA ASN A 89 25.70 4.63 5.00
C ASN A 89 24.58 3.95 4.16
N THR A 90 24.42 4.35 2.90
CA THR A 90 23.27 3.92 2.07
C THR A 90 23.31 2.42 1.79
N ASP A 91 24.50 1.86 1.62
CA ASP A 91 24.69 0.43 1.40
C ASP A 91 24.33 -0.40 2.64
N PHE A 92 24.66 0.07 3.84
CA PHE A 92 24.19 -0.55 5.08
C PHE A 92 22.68 -0.51 5.19
N ILE A 93 22.04 0.61 4.84
CA ILE A 93 20.57 0.72 4.86
C ILE A 93 19.98 -0.29 3.87
N LYS A 94 20.55 -0.43 2.66
CA LYS A 94 20.15 -1.43 1.67
C LYS A 94 20.30 -2.86 2.20
N GLU A 95 21.42 -3.16 2.85
CA GLU A 95 21.67 -4.48 3.43
C GLU A 95 20.65 -4.80 4.53
N ARG A 96 20.43 -3.87 5.45
CA ARG A 96 19.44 -4.01 6.53
C ARG A 96 18.02 -4.16 5.99
N ALA A 97 17.65 -3.39 4.97
CA ALA A 97 16.35 -3.51 4.31
C ALA A 97 16.15 -4.91 3.72
N ARG A 98 17.17 -5.42 3.01
CA ARG A 98 17.13 -6.75 2.39
C ARG A 98 17.07 -7.86 3.43
N GLN A 99 17.85 -7.76 4.50
CA GLN A 99 17.84 -8.71 5.61
C GLN A 99 16.48 -8.72 6.32
N ALA A 100 15.90 -7.54 6.60
CA ALA A 100 14.58 -7.42 7.21
C ALA A 100 13.50 -8.04 6.31
N TYR A 101 13.56 -7.77 5.00
CA TYR A 101 12.65 -8.37 4.02
C TYR A 101 12.76 -9.90 3.99
N ALA A 102 13.98 -10.43 3.91
CA ALA A 102 14.22 -11.87 3.87
C ALA A 102 13.77 -12.60 5.16
N THR A 103 13.84 -11.91 6.30
CA THR A 103 13.39 -12.45 7.60
C THR A 103 11.90 -12.21 7.87
N GLY A 104 11.16 -11.61 6.94
CA GLY A 104 9.74 -11.32 7.09
C GLY A 104 9.41 -10.22 8.12
N ARG A 105 10.42 -9.45 8.56
CA ARG A 105 10.23 -8.27 9.41
C ARG A 105 9.85 -7.09 8.55
N TRP A 106 8.59 -7.11 8.11
CA TRP A 106 8.12 -6.24 7.05
C TRP A 106 8.03 -4.76 7.44
N ASP A 107 7.66 -4.49 8.69
CA ASP A 107 7.65 -3.15 9.29
C ASP A 107 9.04 -2.50 9.26
N VAL A 108 10.05 -3.26 9.67
CA VAL A 108 11.46 -2.84 9.63
C VAL A 108 11.93 -2.63 8.20
N ALA A 109 11.58 -3.53 7.29
CA ALA A 109 11.93 -3.42 5.87
C ALA A 109 11.27 -2.20 5.21
N GLU A 110 9.98 -1.95 5.48
CA GLU A 110 9.23 -0.78 5.01
C GLU A 110 9.92 0.51 5.46
N GLY A 111 10.30 0.61 6.74
CA GLY A 111 11.03 1.74 7.29
C GLY A 111 12.34 2.04 6.54
N TYR A 112 13.17 1.01 6.32
CA TYR A 112 14.43 1.21 5.59
C TYR A 112 14.23 1.54 4.12
N TYR A 113 13.27 0.91 3.43
CA TYR A 113 13.01 1.27 2.03
C TYR A 113 12.43 2.68 1.89
N LEU A 114 11.57 3.13 2.80
CA LEU A 114 11.09 4.53 2.85
C LEU A 114 12.23 5.51 3.16
N GLN A 115 13.21 5.12 3.96
CA GLN A 115 14.41 5.93 4.16
C GLN A 115 15.22 6.03 2.85
N LEU A 116 15.37 4.92 2.13
CA LEU A 116 16.08 4.90 0.84
C LEU A 116 15.37 5.73 -0.23
N THR A 117 14.03 5.79 -0.27
CA THR A 117 13.31 6.66 -1.22
C THR A 117 13.56 8.14 -0.96
N ARG A 118 13.88 8.54 0.28
CA ARG A 118 14.26 9.91 0.64
C ARG A 118 15.72 10.21 0.33
N LEU A 119 16.62 9.27 0.61
CA LEU A 119 18.06 9.41 0.34
C LEU A 119 18.39 9.35 -1.16
N GLN A 120 17.65 8.55 -1.92
CA GLN A 120 17.85 8.33 -3.35
C GLN A 120 16.54 8.59 -4.12
N PRO A 121 16.07 9.84 -4.21
CA PRO A 121 14.74 10.16 -4.74
C PRO A 121 14.56 9.80 -6.22
N ARG A 122 15.66 9.67 -6.98
CA ARG A 122 15.67 9.27 -8.40
C ARG A 122 15.86 7.77 -8.60
N ASP A 123 16.15 7.00 -7.55
CA ASP A 123 16.33 5.55 -7.67
C ASP A 123 14.95 4.85 -7.65
N ALA A 124 14.70 4.03 -8.67
CA ALA A 124 13.50 3.21 -8.77
C ALA A 124 13.55 1.97 -7.85
N GLY A 125 14.75 1.52 -7.46
CA GLY A 125 14.97 0.30 -6.70
C GLY A 125 14.19 0.24 -5.37
N PRO A 126 14.27 1.24 -4.50
CA PRO A 126 13.53 1.24 -3.23
C PRO A 126 12.01 1.20 -3.42
N TRP A 127 11.48 1.89 -4.43
CA TRP A 127 10.05 1.88 -4.75
C TRP A 127 9.58 0.51 -5.25
N PHE A 128 10.38 -0.13 -6.11
CA PHE A 128 10.12 -1.49 -6.57
C PHE A 128 10.09 -2.49 -5.40
N GLN A 129 11.02 -2.36 -4.45
CA GLN A 129 11.07 -3.22 -3.27
C GLN A 129 9.91 -2.97 -2.30
N LEU A 130 9.46 -1.73 -2.14
CA LEU A 130 8.22 -1.41 -1.42
C LEU A 130 7.00 -2.06 -2.11
N GLY A 131 6.94 -2.03 -3.44
CA GLY A 131 5.89 -2.70 -4.20
C GLY A 131 5.84 -4.20 -3.93
N ASN A 132 7.00 -4.88 -3.98
CA ASN A 132 7.12 -6.30 -3.65
C ASN A 132 6.69 -6.58 -2.20
N LEU A 133 7.15 -5.77 -1.25
CA LEU A 133 6.83 -5.88 0.17
C LEU A 133 5.31 -5.79 0.41
N TYR A 134 4.66 -4.78 -0.15
CA TYR A 134 3.21 -4.59 0.00
C TYR A 134 2.41 -5.70 -0.71
N ALA A 135 2.88 -6.18 -1.86
CA ALA A 135 2.23 -7.26 -2.59
C ALA A 135 2.26 -8.60 -1.82
N GLU A 136 3.37 -8.92 -1.14
CA GLU A 136 3.51 -10.08 -0.25
C GLU A 136 2.61 -9.97 0.98
N GLN A 137 2.43 -8.76 1.53
CA GLN A 137 1.51 -8.49 2.64
C GLN A 137 0.03 -8.46 2.23
N GLY A 138 -0.28 -8.46 0.93
CA GLY A 138 -1.65 -8.28 0.42
C GLY A 138 -2.17 -6.84 0.53
N ARG A 139 -1.32 -5.85 0.83
CA ARG A 139 -1.64 -4.42 0.80
C ARG A 139 -1.60 -3.91 -0.65
N LEU A 140 -2.53 -4.39 -1.48
CA LEU A 140 -2.46 -4.25 -2.93
C LEU A 140 -2.50 -2.80 -3.43
N ASP A 141 -3.28 -1.92 -2.81
CA ASP A 141 -3.33 -0.50 -3.19
C ASP A 141 -1.98 0.20 -2.98
N MET A 142 -1.31 -0.13 -1.88
CA MET A 142 0.03 0.40 -1.59
C MET A 142 1.08 -0.16 -2.55
N ALA A 143 0.94 -1.44 -2.92
CA ALA A 143 1.80 -2.07 -3.91
C ALA A 143 1.67 -1.39 -5.28
N GLU A 144 0.44 -1.14 -5.75
CA GLU A 144 0.17 -0.44 -7.01
C GLU A 144 0.83 0.95 -7.00
N ARG A 145 0.63 1.74 -5.94
CA ARG A 145 1.24 3.07 -5.81
C ARG A 145 2.77 3.00 -5.87
N ALA A 146 3.38 2.08 -5.12
CA ALA A 146 4.83 1.94 -5.09
C ALA A 146 5.43 1.53 -6.44
N TYR A 147 4.79 0.59 -7.16
CA TYR A 147 5.25 0.23 -8.51
C TYR A 147 5.08 1.38 -9.52
N ARG A 148 3.99 2.15 -9.44
CA ARG A 148 3.84 3.37 -10.26
C ARG A 148 4.95 4.38 -9.98
N GLU A 149 5.31 4.58 -8.71
CA GLU A 149 6.44 5.44 -8.35
C GLU A 149 7.78 4.92 -8.91
N ALA A 150 8.01 3.60 -8.88
CA ALA A 150 9.19 3.00 -9.50
C ALA A 150 9.23 3.26 -11.02
N LEU A 151 8.12 3.03 -11.72
CA LEU A 151 8.01 3.24 -13.17
C LEU A 151 8.18 4.71 -13.59
N ARG A 152 7.74 5.66 -12.76
CA ARG A 152 8.00 7.09 -12.99
C ARG A 152 9.49 7.45 -12.98
N ARG A 153 10.32 6.69 -12.28
CA ARG A 153 11.77 6.92 -12.16
C ARG A 153 12.56 6.14 -13.20
N ARG A 154 12.13 4.92 -13.50
CA ARG A 154 12.72 4.09 -14.53
C ARG A 154 11.66 3.19 -15.13
N ASP A 155 11.49 3.27 -16.44
CA ASP A 155 10.71 2.28 -17.18
C ASP A 155 11.40 0.91 -17.09
N ASP A 156 10.68 -0.08 -16.59
CA ASP A 156 11.22 -1.40 -16.26
C ASP A 156 10.13 -2.46 -16.44
N ALA A 157 10.36 -3.36 -17.40
CA ALA A 157 9.40 -4.40 -17.77
C ALA A 157 9.04 -5.32 -16.58
N ARG A 158 9.99 -5.57 -15.66
CA ARG A 158 9.72 -6.40 -14.47
C ARG A 158 8.80 -5.69 -13.49
N THR A 159 9.02 -4.40 -13.25
CA THR A 159 8.13 -3.57 -12.45
C THR A 159 6.73 -3.50 -13.07
N LEU A 160 6.64 -3.34 -14.39
CA LEU A 160 5.36 -3.35 -15.11
C LEU A 160 4.64 -4.70 -14.99
N HIS A 161 5.37 -5.81 -15.12
CA HIS A 161 4.83 -7.15 -14.91
C HIS A 161 4.25 -7.33 -13.50
N ASN A 162 5.00 -6.95 -12.45
CA ASN A 162 4.52 -7.06 -11.07
C ASN A 162 3.32 -6.14 -10.81
N LEU A 163 3.29 -4.94 -11.39
CA LEU A 163 2.14 -4.05 -11.35
C LEU A 163 0.91 -4.69 -11.99
N GLY A 164 1.06 -5.32 -13.16
CA GLY A 164 -0.03 -6.05 -13.84
C GLY A 164 -0.61 -7.16 -12.95
N LEU A 165 0.23 -7.95 -12.29
CA LEU A 165 -0.23 -8.97 -11.33
C LEU A 165 -1.01 -8.36 -10.15
N VAL A 166 -0.55 -7.23 -9.61
CA VAL A 166 -1.27 -6.52 -8.54
C VAL A 166 -2.62 -6.00 -9.03
N GLN A 167 -2.69 -5.44 -10.23
CA GLN A 167 -3.93 -4.91 -10.81
C GLN A 167 -4.96 -6.01 -11.09
N VAL A 168 -4.53 -7.18 -11.58
CA VAL A 168 -5.42 -8.34 -11.71
C VAL A 168 -5.98 -8.75 -10.34
N ARG A 169 -5.14 -8.80 -9.29
CA ARG A 169 -5.60 -9.14 -7.93
C ARG A 169 -6.60 -8.12 -7.37
N LEU A 170 -6.36 -6.83 -7.58
CA LEU A 170 -7.30 -5.75 -7.22
C LEU A 170 -8.63 -5.91 -7.97
N GLY A 171 -8.57 -6.15 -9.29
CA GLY A 171 -9.74 -6.36 -10.13
C GLY A 171 -10.57 -7.58 -9.69
N VAL A 172 -9.91 -8.70 -9.38
CA VAL A 172 -10.59 -9.89 -8.83
C VAL A 172 -11.28 -9.59 -7.50
N GLY A 173 -10.66 -8.79 -6.62
CA GLY A 173 -11.28 -8.35 -5.36
C GLY A 173 -12.53 -7.51 -5.59
N ALA A 174 -12.44 -6.49 -6.46
CA ALA A 174 -13.56 -5.61 -6.81
C ALA A 174 -14.72 -6.38 -7.46
N LEU A 175 -14.41 -7.32 -8.37
CA LEU A 175 -15.42 -8.18 -9.00
C LEU A 175 -16.11 -9.11 -8.01
N ARG A 176 -15.38 -9.65 -7.03
CA ARG A 176 -15.99 -10.47 -5.97
C ARG A 176 -16.97 -9.65 -5.13
N GLU A 177 -16.56 -8.45 -4.73
CA GLU A 177 -17.44 -7.53 -3.99
C GLU A 177 -18.69 -7.17 -4.81
N ALA A 178 -18.53 -6.88 -6.11
CA ALA A 178 -19.65 -6.63 -7.00
C ALA A 178 -20.59 -7.84 -7.07
N TRP A 179 -20.05 -9.05 -7.26
CA TRP A 179 -20.83 -10.29 -7.30
C TRP A 179 -21.64 -10.54 -6.01
N GLU A 180 -21.08 -10.22 -4.85
CA GLU A 180 -21.76 -10.35 -3.56
C GLU A 180 -22.92 -9.35 -3.42
N ARG A 181 -22.75 -8.12 -3.92
CA ARG A 181 -23.74 -7.04 -3.81
C ARG A 181 -24.85 -7.09 -4.85
N LEU A 182 -24.60 -7.65 -6.04
CA LEU A 182 -25.59 -7.72 -7.12
C LEU A 182 -26.74 -8.68 -6.77
N PRO A 183 -28.00 -8.40 -7.17
CA PRO A 183 -29.11 -9.35 -6.98
C PRO A 183 -28.87 -10.69 -7.68
N PRO A 184 -29.40 -11.83 -7.18
CA PRO A 184 -29.23 -13.14 -7.81
C PRO A 184 -29.68 -13.25 -9.27
N ASN A 185 -30.71 -12.49 -9.65
CA ASN A 185 -31.28 -12.50 -11.01
C ASN A 185 -30.70 -11.40 -11.92
N ASP A 186 -29.67 -10.69 -11.47
CA ASP A 186 -29.02 -9.64 -12.25
C ASP A 186 -28.07 -10.26 -13.31
N PRO A 187 -28.23 -9.96 -14.61
CA PRO A 187 -27.33 -10.45 -15.66
C PRO A 187 -25.85 -10.10 -15.41
N ALA A 188 -25.57 -8.94 -14.80
CA ALA A 188 -24.20 -8.55 -14.46
C ALA A 188 -23.58 -9.47 -13.41
N ARG A 189 -24.38 -10.05 -12.51
CA ARG A 189 -23.91 -11.03 -11.51
C ARG A 189 -23.46 -12.31 -12.19
N GLN A 190 -24.22 -12.80 -13.16
CA GLN A 190 -23.84 -13.98 -13.94
C GLN A 190 -22.55 -13.74 -14.72
N GLN A 191 -22.46 -12.62 -15.44
CA GLN A 191 -21.25 -12.24 -16.20
C GLN A 191 -20.02 -12.16 -15.29
N THR A 192 -20.16 -11.52 -14.13
CA THR A 192 -19.07 -11.41 -13.14
C THR A 192 -18.62 -12.78 -12.66
N HIS A 193 -19.55 -13.69 -12.40
CA HIS A 193 -19.24 -15.05 -11.96
C HIS A 193 -18.49 -15.85 -13.03
N GLU A 194 -18.95 -15.80 -14.28
CA GLU A 194 -18.32 -16.48 -15.42
C GLU A 194 -16.90 -15.95 -15.67
N PHE A 195 -16.73 -14.64 -15.66
CA PHE A 195 -15.43 -14.00 -15.84
C PHE A 195 -14.44 -14.37 -14.73
N LEU A 196 -14.88 -14.34 -13.46
CA LEU A 196 -14.08 -14.79 -12.34
C LEU A 196 -13.66 -16.25 -12.53
N ARG A 197 -14.58 -17.15 -12.90
CA ARG A 197 -14.24 -18.57 -13.13
C ARG A 197 -13.17 -18.72 -14.21
N ALA A 198 -13.33 -18.07 -15.36
CA ALA A 198 -12.37 -18.15 -16.47
C ALA A 198 -10.98 -17.65 -16.07
N LEU A 199 -10.88 -16.57 -15.30
CA LEU A 199 -9.60 -16.07 -14.77
C LEU A 199 -8.93 -17.08 -13.83
N LEU A 200 -9.69 -17.72 -12.95
CA LEU A 200 -9.17 -18.71 -12.01
C LEU A 200 -8.69 -19.97 -12.71
N ASP A 201 -9.46 -20.44 -13.70
CA ASP A 201 -9.11 -21.60 -14.53
C ASP A 201 -7.84 -21.34 -15.34
N ALA A 202 -7.66 -20.12 -15.86
CA ALA A 202 -6.46 -19.71 -16.58
C ALA A 202 -5.22 -19.62 -15.67
N MET A 203 -5.39 -19.21 -14.40
CA MET A 203 -4.29 -19.19 -13.43
C MET A 203 -3.90 -20.60 -12.95
N ALA A 204 -4.81 -21.57 -13.00
CA ALA A 204 -4.53 -22.94 -12.56
C ALA A 204 -3.65 -23.75 -13.52
N GLN A 205 -3.45 -23.28 -14.76
CA GLN A 205 -2.67 -23.91 -15.83
C GLN A 205 -1.20 -23.44 -15.81
#